data_AF-X5YVN5-F1
#
_entry.id   AF-X5YVN5-F1
#
_cell.length_a   1.000
_cell.length_b   1.000
_cell.length_c   1.000
_cell.angle_alpha   90.00
_cell.angle_beta   90.00
_cell.angle_gamma   90.00
#
_symmetry.space_group_name_H-M   'P 1'
#
loop_
_entity.id
_entity.type
_entity.pdbx_description
1 polymer ?
#
loop_
_entity_poly.entity_id
_entity_poly.type
_entity_poly.pdbx_seq_one_letter_code
_entity_poly.pdbx_strand_id
1 'polypeptide(L)'
;MKRIYVVGTADTKGEELAFLADAIAATGSSVARVDIGTRGATVPVDIPASEVAAHHPGGASGVLGIDDRGTAVAGMGAAFTGFIQSRDDISGVIGIGGGGGTSIITAGMRALPLGLPKIMVSTLASGDTAPYVDVSDIIMMPSVTDMAGLNRLSRTVLHNAAQAIAGMATKPAPTATGKPALGLTMFGVTTPCVTAIADQLRANYDCMVFHATGTGGRSMEKLADSGLLAGVIDITTTEVCDLLFGGVLPATEDRFGAIARTKLPYVGSVGALDMVNFWAPPTIPEKFRGRLFYEHNPNVTLMRTTVDECRGIGEWIGTRLARCEGPVHFLIPEKGVSALDIEGGAFFDPEADAVLFDAVERTIKPNAARRVTRLPLHINDPEFAKAATAAFLDIAR
;
A
#
# COMPACT_ATOMS: atom_id res chain seq x y z
N MET A 1 -6.70 -27.69 6.00
CA MET A 1 -5.69 -27.51 7.06
C MET A 1 -4.76 -26.39 6.62
N LYS A 2 -4.49 -25.38 7.45
CA LYS A 2 -3.56 -24.30 7.06
C LYS A 2 -2.11 -24.77 7.19
N ARG A 3 -1.24 -24.27 6.31
CA ARG A 3 0.16 -24.69 6.15
C ARG A 3 1.09 -23.48 6.16
N ILE A 4 2.31 -23.68 6.66
CA ILE A 4 3.41 -22.72 6.49
C ILE A 4 4.06 -22.98 5.14
N TYR A 5 4.09 -21.95 4.30
CA TYR A 5 4.67 -22.00 2.97
C TYR A 5 6.16 -21.68 3.07
N VAL A 6 7.00 -22.64 2.71
CA VAL A 6 8.45 -22.50 2.71
C VAL A 6 8.88 -22.33 1.26
N VAL A 7 9.27 -21.11 0.92
CA VAL A 7 9.41 -20.66 -0.47
C VAL A 7 10.87 -20.40 -0.81
N GLY A 8 11.32 -20.89 -1.95
CA GLY A 8 12.67 -20.61 -2.44
C GLY A 8 12.93 -21.18 -3.83
N THR A 9 14.07 -20.84 -4.39
CA THR A 9 14.53 -21.33 -5.69
C THR A 9 15.16 -22.71 -5.50
N ALA A 10 14.37 -23.79 -5.61
CA ALA A 10 14.80 -25.15 -5.25
C ALA A 10 15.85 -25.72 -6.21
N ASP A 11 16.04 -25.10 -7.37
CA ASP A 11 17.12 -25.38 -8.34
C ASP A 11 18.52 -24.98 -7.85
N THR A 12 18.60 -24.01 -6.93
CA THR A 12 19.86 -23.41 -6.46
C THR A 12 20.01 -23.45 -4.94
N LYS A 13 18.91 -23.58 -4.21
CA LYS A 13 18.84 -23.55 -2.73
C LYS A 13 18.03 -24.72 -2.17
N GLY A 14 18.04 -25.86 -2.86
CA GLY A 14 17.24 -27.02 -2.48
C GLY A 14 17.59 -27.56 -1.10
N GLU A 15 18.89 -27.64 -0.76
CA GLU A 15 19.34 -28.14 0.55
C GLU A 15 18.85 -27.24 1.70
N GLU A 16 19.00 -25.92 1.54
CA GLU A 16 18.56 -24.94 2.53
C GLU A 16 17.03 -24.90 2.67
N LEU A 17 16.31 -24.99 1.54
CA LEU A 17 14.85 -25.04 1.51
C LEU A 17 14.32 -26.27 2.25
N ALA A 18 14.90 -27.43 1.97
CA ALA A 18 14.55 -28.68 2.62
C ALA A 18 14.84 -28.62 4.13
N PHE A 19 16.03 -28.15 4.52
CA PHE A 19 16.39 -28.02 5.94
C PHE A 19 15.44 -27.09 6.70
N LEU A 20 15.09 -25.94 6.11
CA LEU A 20 14.15 -25.01 6.73
C LEU A 20 12.76 -25.65 6.87
N ALA A 21 12.25 -26.31 5.83
CA ALA A 21 10.96 -26.99 5.86
C ALA A 21 10.92 -28.10 6.91
N ASP A 22 11.97 -28.90 7.01
CA ASP A 22 12.06 -30.00 7.97
C ASP A 22 12.14 -29.47 9.41
N ALA A 23 12.91 -28.39 9.64
CA ALA A 23 12.99 -27.73 10.94
C ALA A 23 11.64 -27.15 11.40
N ILE A 24 10.83 -26.65 10.46
CA ILE A 24 9.47 -26.18 10.76
C ILE A 24 8.55 -27.36 11.04
N ALA A 25 8.59 -28.42 10.22
CA ALA A 25 7.78 -29.62 10.40
C ALA A 25 8.05 -30.29 11.77
N ALA A 26 9.29 -30.27 12.24
CA ALA A 26 9.68 -30.78 13.56
C ALA A 26 9.00 -30.06 14.75
N THR A 27 8.43 -28.87 14.54
CA THR A 27 7.61 -28.16 15.55
C THR A 27 6.18 -28.70 15.66
N GLY A 28 5.78 -29.62 14.78
CA GLY A 28 4.40 -30.10 14.62
C GLY A 28 3.56 -29.26 13.66
N SER A 29 4.14 -28.22 13.05
CA SER A 29 3.46 -27.38 12.04
C SER A 29 3.34 -28.10 10.70
N SER A 30 2.22 -27.89 9.98
CA SER A 30 2.10 -28.34 8.59
C SER A 30 2.86 -27.43 7.64
N VAL A 31 3.57 -28.02 6.68
CA VAL A 31 4.48 -27.31 5.77
C VAL A 31 4.14 -27.62 4.32
N ALA A 32 4.34 -26.64 3.43
CA ALA A 32 4.36 -26.84 1.99
C ALA A 32 5.63 -26.20 1.41
N ARG A 33 6.47 -27.00 0.73
CA ARG A 33 7.64 -26.53 0.00
C ARG A 33 7.21 -26.00 -1.36
N VAL A 34 7.48 -24.72 -1.60
CA VAL A 34 7.09 -24.02 -2.84
C VAL A 34 8.35 -23.65 -3.61
N ASP A 35 8.46 -24.19 -4.82
CA ASP A 35 9.54 -23.84 -5.73
C ASP A 35 9.18 -22.62 -6.57
N ILE A 36 10.11 -21.68 -6.63
CA ILE A 36 10.07 -20.49 -7.51
C ILE A 36 11.34 -20.38 -8.36
N GLY A 37 12.08 -21.48 -8.53
CA GLY A 37 13.20 -21.59 -9.45
C GLY A 37 12.77 -21.51 -10.91
N THR A 38 13.74 -21.35 -11.81
CA THR A 38 13.50 -21.36 -13.26
C THR A 38 14.05 -22.61 -13.94
N ARG A 39 14.74 -23.46 -13.17
CA ARG A 39 15.27 -24.75 -13.59
C ARG A 39 14.67 -25.87 -12.73
N GLY A 40 15.06 -27.12 -13.01
CA GLY A 40 14.58 -28.28 -12.25
C GLY A 40 15.01 -28.22 -10.78
N ALA A 41 14.06 -28.47 -9.87
CA ALA A 41 14.31 -28.55 -8.44
C ALA A 41 15.32 -29.65 -8.10
N THR A 42 16.21 -29.39 -7.13
CA THR A 42 17.22 -30.35 -6.66
C THR A 42 16.76 -31.21 -5.48
N VAL A 43 15.58 -30.91 -4.94
CA VAL A 43 14.93 -31.61 -3.83
C VAL A 43 13.44 -31.78 -4.13
N PRO A 44 12.73 -32.72 -3.48
CA PRO A 44 11.27 -32.81 -3.58
C PRO A 44 10.58 -31.53 -3.11
N VAL A 45 9.57 -31.10 -3.86
CA VAL A 45 8.75 -29.92 -3.56
C VAL A 45 7.27 -30.29 -3.64
N ASP A 46 6.45 -29.63 -2.84
CA ASP A 46 5.00 -29.89 -2.79
C ASP A 46 4.26 -29.10 -3.88
N ILE A 47 4.77 -27.90 -4.20
CA ILE A 47 4.26 -27.02 -5.26
C ILE A 47 5.42 -26.70 -6.21
N PRO A 48 5.40 -27.20 -7.46
CA PRO A 48 6.48 -26.98 -8.42
C PRO A 48 6.44 -25.57 -9.04
N ALA A 49 7.59 -25.09 -9.52
CA ALA A 49 7.71 -23.78 -10.15
C ALA A 49 6.80 -23.60 -11.38
N SER A 50 6.45 -24.68 -12.09
CA SER A 50 5.50 -24.65 -13.19
C SER A 50 4.07 -24.29 -12.77
N GLU A 51 3.63 -24.74 -11.59
CA GLU A 51 2.33 -24.39 -11.02
C GLU A 51 2.28 -22.92 -10.61
N VAL A 52 3.36 -22.43 -10.00
CA VAL A 52 3.50 -21.00 -9.66
C VAL A 52 3.53 -20.16 -10.93
N ALA A 53 4.36 -20.52 -11.90
CA ALA A 53 4.51 -19.80 -13.18
C ALA A 53 3.20 -19.71 -13.97
N ALA A 54 2.30 -20.71 -13.85
CA ALA A 54 1.01 -20.69 -14.52
C ALA A 54 0.08 -19.54 -14.06
N HIS A 55 0.34 -18.93 -12.89
CA HIS A 55 -0.39 -17.76 -12.39
C HIS A 55 0.10 -16.43 -12.95
N HIS A 56 1.14 -16.43 -13.80
CA HIS A 56 1.56 -15.24 -14.52
C HIS A 56 0.46 -14.78 -15.50
N PRO A 57 0.19 -13.47 -15.65
CA PRO A 57 -0.85 -12.97 -16.58
C PRO A 57 -0.64 -13.40 -18.04
N GLY A 58 0.61 -13.60 -18.46
CA GLY A 58 0.99 -14.14 -19.77
C GLY A 58 1.14 -15.66 -19.82
N GLY A 59 0.73 -16.39 -18.78
CA GLY A 59 0.98 -17.82 -18.61
C GLY A 59 2.44 -18.17 -18.31
N ALA A 60 2.72 -19.47 -18.16
CA ALA A 60 4.03 -19.97 -17.71
C ALA A 60 5.21 -19.58 -18.62
N SER A 61 4.98 -19.33 -19.91
CA SER A 61 6.01 -18.85 -20.85
C SER A 61 6.49 -17.43 -20.58
N GLY A 62 5.75 -16.65 -19.79
CA GLY A 62 6.22 -15.34 -19.30
C GLY A 62 7.28 -15.44 -18.19
N VAL A 63 7.63 -16.66 -17.78
CA VAL A 63 8.56 -16.91 -16.68
C VAL A 63 9.61 -17.96 -17.06
N LEU A 64 9.15 -19.11 -17.57
CA LEU A 64 9.98 -20.26 -17.89
C LEU A 64 10.49 -20.18 -19.34
N GLY A 65 11.73 -20.63 -19.57
CA GLY A 65 12.36 -20.62 -20.89
C GLY A 65 12.88 -19.24 -21.33
N ILE A 66 13.03 -18.29 -20.40
CA ILE A 66 13.60 -16.97 -20.64
C ILE A 66 15.07 -16.97 -20.23
N ASP A 67 15.96 -16.55 -21.15
CA ASP A 67 17.41 -16.49 -20.90
C ASP A 67 17.82 -15.29 -20.04
N ASP A 68 17.11 -14.17 -20.15
CA ASP A 68 17.36 -13.01 -19.30
C ASP A 68 16.85 -13.25 -17.88
N ARG A 69 17.80 -13.40 -16.95
CA ARG A 69 17.54 -13.57 -15.53
C ARG A 69 16.69 -12.44 -14.94
N GLY A 70 16.90 -11.20 -15.34
CA GLY A 70 16.15 -10.06 -14.82
C GLY A 70 14.67 -10.16 -15.17
N THR A 71 14.39 -10.41 -16.44
CA THR A 71 13.03 -10.64 -16.95
C THR A 71 12.37 -11.86 -16.30
N ALA A 72 13.08 -12.98 -16.16
CA ALA A 72 12.54 -14.19 -15.53
C ALA A 72 12.22 -13.98 -14.03
N VAL A 73 13.06 -13.23 -13.30
CA VAL A 73 12.82 -12.88 -11.88
C VAL A 73 11.58 -11.99 -11.75
N ALA A 74 11.43 -10.97 -12.61
CA ALA A 74 10.26 -10.11 -12.60
C ALA A 74 8.97 -10.90 -12.92
N GLY A 75 9.01 -11.74 -13.96
CA GLY A 75 7.91 -12.63 -14.33
C GLY A 75 7.53 -13.58 -13.21
N MET A 76 8.50 -14.26 -12.58
CA MET A 76 8.23 -15.15 -11.45
C MET A 76 7.68 -14.40 -10.24
N GLY A 77 8.12 -13.15 -9.99
CA GLY A 77 7.54 -12.31 -8.94
C GLY A 77 6.06 -12.02 -9.15
N ALA A 78 5.67 -11.69 -10.39
CA ALA A 78 4.26 -11.49 -10.74
C ALA A 78 3.45 -12.81 -10.64
N ALA A 79 4.02 -13.92 -11.11
CA ALA A 79 3.40 -15.23 -11.03
C ALA A 79 3.20 -15.69 -9.57
N PHE A 80 4.23 -15.57 -8.74
CA PHE A 80 4.18 -15.91 -7.32
C PHE A 80 3.18 -15.03 -6.57
N THR A 81 3.04 -13.75 -6.93
CA THR A 81 2.02 -12.86 -6.39
C THR A 81 0.61 -13.38 -6.71
N GLY A 82 0.32 -13.71 -7.97
CA GLY A 82 -0.98 -14.28 -8.35
C GLY A 82 -1.25 -15.65 -7.71
N PHE A 83 -0.23 -16.49 -7.62
CA PHE A 83 -0.31 -17.79 -6.94
C PHE A 83 -0.62 -17.64 -5.47
N ILE A 84 0.12 -16.82 -4.72
CA ILE A 84 -0.02 -16.77 -3.27
C ILE A 84 -1.36 -16.12 -2.87
N GLN A 85 -1.89 -15.21 -3.68
CA GLN A 85 -3.21 -14.61 -3.48
C GLN A 85 -4.37 -15.58 -3.74
N SER A 86 -4.15 -16.64 -4.53
CA SER A 86 -5.19 -17.65 -4.80
C SER A 86 -5.32 -18.69 -3.67
N ARG A 87 -4.46 -18.63 -2.65
CA ARG A 87 -4.42 -19.59 -1.55
C ARG A 87 -5.19 -19.10 -0.33
N ASP A 88 -6.05 -19.96 0.21
CA ASP A 88 -6.78 -19.75 1.46
C ASP A 88 -6.22 -20.58 2.63
N ASP A 89 -5.23 -21.43 2.35
CA ASP A 89 -4.67 -22.41 3.27
C ASP A 89 -3.31 -22.01 3.86
N ILE A 90 -2.99 -20.72 3.89
CA ILE A 90 -1.72 -20.20 4.43
C ILE A 90 -1.88 -19.84 5.92
N SER A 91 -1.01 -20.38 6.77
CA SER A 91 -0.83 -19.94 8.18
C SER A 91 0.43 -19.11 8.41
N GLY A 92 1.33 -19.06 7.43
CA GLY A 92 2.52 -18.23 7.43
C GLY A 92 3.34 -18.47 6.16
N VAL A 93 4.17 -17.51 5.78
CA VAL A 93 5.09 -17.63 4.65
C VAL A 93 6.50 -17.34 5.13
N ILE A 94 7.43 -18.22 4.79
CA ILE A 94 8.84 -18.01 5.04
C ILE A 94 9.65 -18.26 3.77
N GLY A 95 10.51 -17.31 3.45
CA GLY A 95 11.33 -17.32 2.26
C GLY A 95 12.82 -17.42 2.55
N ILE A 96 13.57 -18.03 1.63
CA ILE A 96 15.04 -17.96 1.59
C ILE A 96 15.50 -17.45 0.23
N GLY A 97 16.45 -16.51 0.19
CA GLY A 97 16.96 -16.01 -1.08
C GLY A 97 18.11 -15.01 -0.99
N GLY A 98 18.92 -14.97 -2.05
CA GLY A 98 19.74 -13.80 -2.36
C GLY A 98 18.88 -12.70 -2.98
N GLY A 99 19.47 -11.78 -3.77
CA GLY A 99 18.70 -10.67 -4.36
C GLY A 99 17.49 -11.11 -5.21
N GLY A 100 17.68 -12.06 -6.14
CA GLY A 100 16.59 -12.54 -6.99
C GLY A 100 15.46 -13.23 -6.21
N GLY A 101 15.79 -14.17 -5.33
CA GLY A 101 14.79 -14.87 -4.51
C GLY A 101 14.07 -13.93 -3.54
N THR A 102 14.80 -12.99 -2.92
CA THR A 102 14.21 -11.96 -2.05
C THR A 102 13.20 -11.11 -2.84
N SER A 103 13.55 -10.68 -4.05
CA SER A 103 12.66 -9.90 -4.91
C SER A 103 11.36 -10.64 -5.22
N ILE A 104 11.44 -11.90 -5.66
CA ILE A 104 10.28 -12.73 -6.01
C ILE A 104 9.39 -12.97 -4.79
N ILE A 105 9.97 -13.47 -3.70
CA ILE A 105 9.20 -13.91 -2.54
C ILE A 105 8.54 -12.71 -1.86
N THR A 106 9.26 -11.60 -1.72
CA THR A 106 8.70 -10.42 -1.05
C THR A 106 7.61 -9.75 -1.88
N ALA A 107 7.64 -9.84 -3.22
CA ALA A 107 6.52 -9.40 -4.05
C ALA A 107 5.21 -10.12 -3.66
N GLY A 108 5.25 -11.45 -3.54
CA GLY A 108 4.10 -12.22 -3.07
C GLY A 108 3.74 -11.96 -1.61
N MET A 109 4.73 -11.83 -0.71
CA MET A 109 4.47 -11.52 0.70
C MET A 109 3.76 -10.17 0.88
N ARG A 110 4.13 -9.14 0.10
CA ARG A 110 3.47 -7.82 0.16
C ARG A 110 2.00 -7.87 -0.25
N ALA A 111 1.61 -8.83 -1.09
CA ALA A 111 0.23 -9.00 -1.51
C ALA A 111 -0.66 -9.65 -0.44
N LEU A 112 -0.09 -10.35 0.53
CA LEU A 112 -0.83 -11.02 1.60
C LEU A 112 -1.29 -10.03 2.68
N PRO A 113 -2.41 -10.30 3.39
CA PRO A 113 -2.92 -9.42 4.44
C PRO A 113 -1.91 -9.14 5.56
N LEU A 114 -1.98 -7.94 6.13
CA LEU A 114 -1.27 -7.60 7.37
C LEU A 114 -1.71 -8.55 8.51
N GLY A 115 -0.80 -8.89 9.40
CA GLY A 115 -1.02 -9.81 10.51
C GLY A 115 -0.75 -11.29 10.18
N LEU A 116 -0.79 -11.69 8.89
CA LEU A 116 -0.30 -13.02 8.50
C LEU A 116 1.22 -13.10 8.71
N PRO A 117 1.78 -14.14 9.36
CA PRO A 117 3.22 -14.24 9.56
C PRO A 117 4.01 -14.31 8.24
N LYS A 118 4.97 -13.40 8.05
CA LYS A 118 5.84 -13.30 6.86
C LYS A 118 7.29 -13.08 7.27
N ILE A 119 8.18 -14.04 6.98
CA ILE A 119 9.62 -13.92 7.27
C ILE A 119 10.42 -14.13 5.99
N MET A 120 11.34 -13.22 5.68
CA MET A 120 12.26 -13.35 4.56
C MET A 120 13.69 -13.45 5.08
N VAL A 121 14.29 -14.64 5.01
CA VAL A 121 15.72 -14.84 5.32
C VAL A 121 16.53 -14.44 4.10
N SER A 122 17.20 -13.29 4.17
CA SER A 122 17.80 -12.64 3.01
C SER A 122 19.24 -12.21 3.24
N THR A 123 20.06 -12.30 2.18
CA THR A 123 21.40 -11.69 2.13
C THR A 123 21.34 -10.16 2.04
N LEU A 124 20.16 -9.58 1.76
CA LEU A 124 19.93 -8.15 1.61
C LEU A 124 19.20 -7.52 2.81
N ALA A 125 18.95 -8.27 3.88
CA ALA A 125 18.22 -7.76 5.04
C ALA A 125 18.95 -6.62 5.78
N SER A 126 20.28 -6.54 5.67
CA SER A 126 21.11 -5.48 6.28
C SER A 126 21.48 -4.39 5.27
N GLY A 127 20.47 -3.80 4.63
CA GLY A 127 20.61 -2.75 3.62
C GLY A 127 19.33 -1.94 3.47
N ASP A 128 19.13 -1.29 2.31
CA ASP A 128 17.84 -0.68 1.98
C ASP A 128 16.80 -1.78 1.69
N THR A 129 15.85 -1.91 2.60
CA THR A 129 14.77 -2.90 2.50
C THR A 129 13.44 -2.31 2.05
N ALA A 130 13.36 -1.00 1.78
CA ALA A 130 12.11 -0.35 1.39
C ALA A 130 11.45 -1.01 0.16
N PRO A 131 12.18 -1.40 -0.90
CA PRO A 131 11.56 -2.07 -2.06
C PRO A 131 11.02 -3.49 -1.77
N TYR A 132 11.48 -4.12 -0.69
CA TYR A 132 11.09 -5.49 -0.31
C TYR A 132 9.93 -5.50 0.68
N VAL A 133 10.00 -4.65 1.71
CA VAL A 133 9.00 -4.59 2.78
C VAL A 133 7.82 -3.70 2.38
N ASP A 134 8.12 -2.52 1.83
CA ASP A 134 7.14 -1.52 1.45
C ASP A 134 6.18 -1.19 2.62
N VAL A 135 4.86 -1.17 2.40
CA VAL A 135 3.85 -0.94 3.44
C VAL A 135 3.36 -2.24 4.12
N SER A 136 4.10 -3.34 3.98
CA SER A 136 3.79 -4.63 4.60
C SER A 136 4.50 -4.80 5.94
N ASP A 137 4.15 -5.85 6.68
CA ASP A 137 4.70 -6.28 7.96
C ASP A 137 5.70 -7.44 7.81
N ILE A 138 6.46 -7.45 6.70
CA ILE A 138 7.46 -8.48 6.41
C ILE A 138 8.66 -8.34 7.37
N ILE A 139 9.03 -9.43 8.02
CA ILE A 139 10.24 -9.50 8.84
C ILE A 139 11.43 -9.89 7.94
N MET A 140 12.36 -8.95 7.74
CA MET A 140 13.62 -9.23 7.06
C MET A 140 14.63 -9.81 8.06
N MET A 141 15.01 -11.08 7.90
CA MET A 141 15.98 -11.77 8.75
C MET A 141 17.32 -11.90 8.01
N PRO A 142 18.43 -11.34 8.53
CA PRO A 142 19.74 -11.47 7.89
C PRO A 142 20.20 -12.92 7.81
N SER A 143 20.58 -13.38 6.61
CA SER A 143 21.21 -14.69 6.43
C SER A 143 22.64 -14.74 6.98
N VAL A 144 23.25 -13.58 7.22
CA VAL A 144 24.64 -13.33 7.66
C VAL A 144 25.69 -13.73 6.62
N THR A 145 25.64 -14.95 6.12
CA THR A 145 26.47 -15.41 4.99
C THR A 145 25.64 -15.56 3.74
N ASP A 146 26.30 -15.68 2.59
CA ASP A 146 25.63 -16.14 1.39
C ASP A 146 25.03 -17.55 1.62
N MET A 147 23.96 -17.85 0.88
CA MET A 147 23.27 -19.13 0.90
C MET A 147 23.72 -19.95 -0.32
N ALA A 148 24.89 -20.56 -0.12
CA ALA A 148 25.60 -21.43 -1.05
C ALA A 148 25.93 -22.76 -0.35
N GLY A 149 24.89 -23.46 0.11
CA GLY A 149 24.97 -24.69 0.88
C GLY A 149 24.86 -24.49 2.39
N LEU A 150 24.54 -25.58 3.09
CA LEU A 150 24.42 -25.57 4.54
C LEU A 150 25.78 -25.63 5.26
N ASN A 151 26.02 -24.64 6.12
CA ASN A 151 27.15 -24.57 7.02
C ASN A 151 26.67 -24.42 8.48
N ARG A 152 27.60 -24.43 9.44
CA ARG A 152 27.28 -24.34 10.87
C ARG A 152 26.42 -23.11 11.21
N LEU A 153 26.74 -21.98 10.59
CA LEU A 153 26.04 -20.72 10.84
C LEU A 153 24.69 -20.70 10.14
N SER A 154 24.61 -21.06 8.85
CA SER A 154 23.35 -21.05 8.10
C SER A 154 22.32 -22.01 8.69
N ARG A 155 22.72 -23.19 9.18
CA ARG A 155 21.84 -24.09 9.95
C ARG A 155 21.25 -23.43 11.20
N THR A 156 22.06 -22.65 11.91
CA THR A 156 21.61 -21.92 13.12
C THR A 156 20.60 -20.82 12.75
N VAL A 157 20.91 -20.02 11.72
CA VAL A 157 20.04 -18.94 11.24
C VAL A 157 18.71 -19.48 10.74
N LEU A 158 18.73 -20.51 9.89
CA LEU A 158 17.52 -21.14 9.35
C LEU A 158 16.70 -21.84 10.44
N HIS A 159 17.35 -22.46 11.43
CA HIS A 159 16.64 -23.04 12.57
C HIS A 159 15.93 -21.96 13.40
N ASN A 160 16.59 -20.84 13.69
CA ASN A 160 15.96 -19.72 14.39
C ASN A 160 14.76 -19.17 13.59
N ALA A 161 14.91 -19.03 12.27
CA ALA A 161 13.83 -18.61 11.39
C ALA A 161 12.64 -19.60 11.42
N ALA A 162 12.93 -20.91 11.44
CA ALA A 162 11.93 -21.96 11.57
C ALA A 162 11.12 -21.84 12.87
N GLN A 163 11.81 -21.67 14.02
CA GLN A 163 11.15 -21.50 15.31
C GLN A 163 10.31 -20.21 15.36
N ALA A 164 10.81 -19.12 14.77
CA ALA A 164 10.10 -17.84 14.72
C ALA A 164 8.79 -17.96 13.94
N ILE A 165 8.83 -18.48 12.69
CA ILE A 165 7.60 -18.59 11.88
C ILE A 165 6.61 -19.59 12.49
N ALA A 166 7.09 -20.71 13.05
CA ALA A 166 6.24 -21.68 13.73
C ALA A 166 5.54 -21.05 14.95
N GLY A 167 6.28 -20.29 15.76
CA GLY A 167 5.71 -19.56 16.90
C GLY A 167 4.62 -18.57 16.50
N MET A 168 4.90 -17.76 15.47
CA MET A 168 3.93 -16.78 14.94
C MET A 168 2.68 -17.46 14.35
N ALA A 169 2.84 -18.55 13.61
CA ALA A 169 1.74 -19.25 12.96
C ALA A 169 0.86 -20.06 13.93
N THR A 170 1.45 -20.62 14.99
CA THR A 170 0.73 -21.42 15.99
C THR A 170 0.06 -20.59 17.07
N LYS A 171 0.56 -19.37 17.33
CA LYS A 171 0.03 -18.44 18.33
C LYS A 171 -0.26 -17.08 17.68
N PRO A 172 -1.29 -16.99 16.81
CA PRO A 172 -1.67 -15.72 16.21
C PRO A 172 -2.04 -14.70 17.29
N ALA A 173 -1.85 -13.42 16.98
CA ALA A 173 -2.30 -12.35 17.87
C ALA A 173 -3.81 -12.50 18.15
N PRO A 174 -4.26 -12.28 19.40
CA PRO A 174 -5.67 -12.30 19.70
C PRO A 174 -6.39 -11.24 18.87
N THR A 175 -7.62 -11.52 18.45
CA THR A 175 -8.46 -10.53 17.79
C THR A 175 -8.59 -9.31 18.71
N ALA A 176 -8.25 -8.14 18.20
CA ALA A 176 -8.30 -6.91 18.98
C ALA A 176 -9.72 -6.69 19.50
N THR A 177 -9.86 -6.57 20.82
CA THR A 177 -11.09 -6.10 21.46
C THR A 177 -11.02 -4.59 21.52
N GLY A 178 -11.98 -3.88 20.94
CA GLY A 178 -11.93 -2.41 20.93
C GLY A 178 -12.91 -1.78 19.97
N LYS A 179 -12.68 -0.49 19.71
CA LYS A 179 -13.47 0.29 18.76
C LYS A 179 -13.11 -0.10 17.33
N PRO A 180 -14.07 -0.13 16.39
CA PRO A 180 -13.77 -0.27 14.98
C PRO A 180 -12.77 0.80 14.53
N ALA A 181 -11.76 0.40 13.75
CA ALA A 181 -10.72 1.31 13.28
C ALA A 181 -11.14 2.06 12.02
N LEU A 182 -10.78 3.33 11.91
CA LEU A 182 -10.98 4.17 10.73
C LEU A 182 -9.64 4.67 10.20
N GLY A 183 -9.48 4.68 8.88
CA GLY A 183 -8.33 5.31 8.22
C GLY A 183 -8.64 6.76 7.85
N LEU A 184 -7.79 7.70 8.25
CA LEU A 184 -7.92 9.13 7.93
C LEU A 184 -6.64 9.64 7.26
N THR A 185 -6.75 10.37 6.15
CA THR A 185 -5.59 11.01 5.50
C THR A 185 -5.44 12.47 5.87
N MET A 186 -4.20 12.90 6.10
CA MET A 186 -3.87 14.22 6.63
C MET A 186 -2.60 14.79 5.98
N PHE A 187 -2.53 16.11 5.90
CA PHE A 187 -1.31 16.87 5.64
C PHE A 187 -1.23 18.07 6.60
N GLY A 188 -0.07 18.70 6.72
CA GLY A 188 0.11 19.84 7.63
C GLY A 188 -0.93 20.96 7.39
N VAL A 189 -1.29 21.18 6.12
CA VAL A 189 -2.26 22.19 5.67
C VAL A 189 -3.73 21.77 5.81
N THR A 190 -4.02 20.53 6.20
CA THR A 190 -5.38 19.99 6.47
C THR A 190 -5.53 19.45 7.90
N THR A 191 -4.50 19.62 8.74
CA THR A 191 -4.47 19.14 10.13
C THR A 191 -5.65 19.60 10.98
N PRO A 192 -6.11 20.88 10.91
CA PRO A 192 -7.28 21.32 11.68
C PRO A 192 -8.53 20.49 11.40
N CYS A 193 -8.81 20.22 10.12
CA CYS A 193 -9.95 19.40 9.71
C CYS A 193 -9.87 17.97 10.26
N VAL A 194 -8.75 17.29 10.00
CA VAL A 194 -8.60 15.86 10.32
C VAL A 194 -8.59 15.62 11.83
N THR A 195 -7.96 16.51 12.60
CA THR A 195 -7.93 16.42 14.07
C THR A 195 -9.34 16.58 14.63
N ALA A 196 -10.12 17.54 14.11
CA ALA A 196 -11.50 17.73 14.53
C ALA A 196 -12.41 16.53 14.20
N ILE A 197 -12.20 15.85 13.06
CA ILE A 197 -12.92 14.61 12.71
C ILE A 197 -12.54 13.49 13.68
N ALA A 198 -11.24 13.28 13.90
CA ALA A 198 -10.74 12.23 14.79
C ALA A 198 -11.27 12.41 16.23
N ASP A 199 -11.29 13.64 16.75
CA ASP A 199 -11.83 13.93 18.08
C ASP A 199 -13.33 13.67 18.19
N GLN A 200 -14.11 14.01 17.15
CA GLN A 200 -15.56 13.75 17.11
C GLN A 200 -15.89 12.25 17.09
N LEU A 201 -15.06 11.44 16.42
CA LEU A 201 -15.28 10.01 16.27
C LEU A 201 -14.63 9.17 17.38
N ARG A 202 -13.70 9.74 18.16
CA ARG A 202 -12.88 9.03 19.16
C ARG A 202 -13.70 8.23 20.17
N ALA A 203 -14.94 8.65 20.47
CA ALA A 203 -15.78 7.95 21.44
C ALA A 203 -16.14 6.54 20.95
N ASN A 204 -16.33 6.37 19.63
CA ASN A 204 -16.89 5.16 19.03
C ASN A 204 -15.92 4.43 18.09
N TYR A 205 -14.89 5.12 17.59
CA TYR A 205 -13.93 4.60 16.62
C TYR A 205 -12.49 4.78 17.10
N ASP A 206 -11.60 3.92 16.59
CA ASP A 206 -10.14 4.09 16.70
C ASP A 206 -9.63 4.75 15.41
N CYS A 207 -9.38 6.06 15.45
CA CYS A 207 -9.00 6.84 14.28
C CYS A 207 -7.48 6.78 14.05
N MET A 208 -7.07 6.07 13.00
CA MET A 208 -5.68 5.99 12.55
C MET A 208 -5.42 7.08 11.50
N VAL A 209 -4.57 8.04 11.83
CA VAL A 209 -4.23 9.16 10.95
C VAL A 209 -2.97 8.86 10.16
N PHE A 210 -3.05 8.95 8.83
CA PHE A 210 -1.98 8.72 7.89
C PHE A 210 -1.54 10.03 7.25
N HIS A 211 -0.26 10.33 7.34
CA HIS A 211 0.33 11.46 6.65
C HIS A 211 0.39 11.16 5.15
N ALA A 212 -0.23 12.01 4.31
CA ALA A 212 -0.40 11.80 2.88
C ALA A 212 0.91 12.01 2.09
N THR A 213 1.91 11.17 2.34
CA THR A 213 3.27 11.24 1.79
C THR A 213 3.55 10.17 0.73
N GLY A 214 2.50 9.66 0.09
CA GLY A 214 2.53 8.51 -0.81
C GLY A 214 2.47 7.21 -0.03
N THR A 215 3.41 7.00 0.90
CA THR A 215 3.43 5.81 1.78
C THR A 215 2.23 5.78 2.73
N GLY A 216 1.76 6.92 3.24
CA GLY A 216 0.64 6.95 4.18
C GLY A 216 -0.68 6.49 3.57
N GLY A 217 -1.08 7.01 2.41
CA GLY A 217 -2.28 6.54 1.72
C GLY A 217 -2.17 5.05 1.34
N ARG A 218 -0.99 4.59 0.92
CA ARG A 218 -0.74 3.17 0.63
C ARG A 218 -0.85 2.28 1.88
N SER A 219 -0.35 2.73 3.04
CA SER A 219 -0.50 2.02 4.31
C SER A 219 -1.97 1.96 4.75
N MET A 220 -2.71 3.05 4.61
CA MET A 220 -4.15 3.10 4.89
C MET A 220 -4.91 2.09 4.02
N GLU A 221 -4.66 2.09 2.70
CA GLU A 221 -5.29 1.16 1.77
C GLU A 221 -4.87 -0.29 2.03
N LYS A 222 -3.63 -0.53 2.47
CA LYS A 222 -3.19 -1.86 2.87
C LYS A 222 -3.95 -2.38 4.08
N LEU A 223 -4.28 -1.53 5.04
CA LEU A 223 -5.14 -1.90 6.18
C LEU A 223 -6.57 -2.19 5.74
N ALA A 224 -7.13 -1.41 4.80
CA ALA A 224 -8.43 -1.69 4.20
C ALA A 224 -8.45 -3.06 3.50
N ASP A 225 -7.50 -3.33 2.59
CA ASP A 225 -7.39 -4.63 1.89
C ASP A 225 -7.17 -5.80 2.85
N SER A 226 -6.56 -5.54 4.02
CA SER A 226 -6.35 -6.55 5.07
C SER A 226 -7.58 -6.75 5.97
N GLY A 227 -8.68 -6.04 5.74
CA GLY A 227 -9.90 -6.12 6.55
C GLY A 227 -9.74 -5.53 7.95
N LEU A 228 -8.78 -4.62 8.14
CA LEU A 228 -8.45 -4.02 9.44
C LEU A 228 -9.10 -2.65 9.66
N LEU A 229 -9.81 -2.11 8.67
CA LEU A 229 -10.57 -0.87 8.78
C LEU A 229 -12.06 -1.13 8.61
N ALA A 230 -12.88 -0.42 9.39
CA ALA A 230 -14.33 -0.39 9.24
C ALA A 230 -14.80 0.68 8.25
N GLY A 231 -13.92 1.61 7.88
CA GLY A 231 -14.23 2.69 6.94
C GLY A 231 -13.06 3.66 6.79
N VAL A 232 -13.18 4.56 5.81
CA VAL A 232 -12.13 5.50 5.44
C VAL A 232 -12.72 6.92 5.32
N ILE A 233 -12.00 7.90 5.88
CA ILE A 233 -12.27 9.33 5.73
C ILE A 233 -11.02 9.99 5.12
N ASP A 234 -10.98 10.01 3.80
CA ASP A 234 -9.84 10.41 2.97
C ASP A 234 -9.93 11.91 2.62
N ILE A 235 -9.72 12.77 3.62
CA ILE A 235 -9.81 14.23 3.46
C ILE A 235 -8.69 14.77 2.57
N THR A 236 -7.49 14.19 2.67
CA THR A 236 -6.27 14.72 2.03
C THR A 236 -5.79 13.77 0.93
N THR A 237 -6.07 14.14 -0.32
CA THR A 237 -5.79 13.32 -1.50
C THR A 237 -4.59 13.83 -2.34
N THR A 238 -3.78 14.72 -1.77
CA THR A 238 -2.58 15.36 -2.37
C THR A 238 -1.59 14.41 -3.06
N GLU A 239 -1.51 13.15 -2.62
CA GLU A 239 -0.63 12.14 -3.24
C GLU A 239 -0.95 11.89 -4.73
N VAL A 240 -2.17 12.24 -5.18
CA VAL A 240 -2.58 12.22 -6.59
C VAL A 240 -1.88 13.30 -7.40
N CYS A 241 -1.65 14.48 -6.84
CA CYS A 241 -0.88 15.55 -7.49
C CYS A 241 0.54 15.08 -7.80
N ASP A 242 1.19 14.50 -6.80
CA ASP A 242 2.54 13.97 -6.91
C ASP A 242 2.63 12.82 -7.91
N LEU A 243 1.65 11.91 -7.94
CA LEU A 243 1.58 10.84 -8.94
C LEU A 243 1.51 11.40 -10.37
N LEU A 244 0.61 12.35 -10.62
CA LEU A 244 0.34 12.84 -11.98
C LEU A 244 1.43 13.78 -12.51
N PHE A 245 2.09 14.53 -11.62
CA PHE A 245 3.04 15.57 -12.01
C PHE A 245 4.48 15.26 -11.59
N GLY A 246 4.74 14.08 -11.02
CA GLY A 246 6.10 13.63 -10.69
C GLY A 246 6.67 14.33 -9.47
N GLY A 247 5.84 14.55 -8.46
CA GLY A 247 6.27 14.94 -7.12
C GLY A 247 6.96 13.80 -6.38
N VAL A 248 7.50 14.10 -5.20
CA VAL A 248 8.36 13.19 -4.42
C VAL A 248 7.59 12.33 -3.42
N LEU A 249 6.30 12.62 -3.22
CA LEU A 249 5.38 11.93 -2.32
C LEU A 249 4.19 11.27 -3.06
N PRO A 250 4.41 10.54 -4.18
CA PRO A 250 3.32 10.09 -5.03
C PRO A 250 2.56 8.91 -4.43
N ALA A 251 1.26 8.87 -4.71
CA ALA A 251 0.50 7.64 -4.65
C ALA A 251 0.97 6.66 -5.74
N THR A 252 0.35 5.48 -5.82
CA THR A 252 0.49 4.58 -6.97
C THR A 252 -0.73 4.67 -7.88
N GLU A 253 -0.62 4.07 -9.07
CA GLU A 253 -1.75 3.88 -9.99
C GLU A 253 -2.93 3.08 -9.41
N ASP A 254 -2.75 2.46 -8.24
CA ASP A 254 -3.81 1.74 -7.52
C ASP A 254 -4.51 2.61 -6.45
N ARG A 255 -4.21 3.91 -6.30
CA ARG A 255 -4.92 4.75 -5.31
C ARG A 255 -6.44 4.68 -5.51
N PHE A 256 -7.16 4.53 -4.41
CA PHE A 256 -8.59 4.21 -4.26
C PHE A 256 -8.97 2.77 -4.65
N GLY A 257 -8.02 1.95 -5.08
CA GLY A 257 -8.23 0.57 -5.50
C GLY A 257 -8.70 -0.31 -4.35
N ALA A 258 -8.15 -0.12 -3.14
CA ALA A 258 -8.60 -0.85 -1.97
C ALA A 258 -10.06 -0.55 -1.63
N ILE A 259 -10.51 0.69 -1.83
CA ILE A 259 -11.92 1.08 -1.60
C ILE A 259 -12.83 0.35 -2.59
N ALA A 260 -12.45 0.27 -3.86
CA ALA A 260 -13.21 -0.46 -4.87
C ALA A 260 -13.29 -1.97 -4.57
N ARG A 261 -12.19 -2.58 -4.11
CA ARG A 261 -12.12 -4.01 -3.77
C ARG A 261 -12.90 -4.37 -2.52
N THR A 262 -12.75 -3.56 -1.47
CA THR A 262 -13.30 -3.85 -0.13
C THR A 262 -14.73 -3.38 0.06
N LYS A 263 -15.17 -2.40 -0.74
CA LYS A 263 -16.50 -1.75 -0.64
C LYS A 263 -16.76 -1.11 0.73
N LEU A 264 -15.70 -0.76 1.45
CA LEU A 264 -15.81 -0.06 2.73
C LEU A 264 -16.51 1.30 2.56
N PRO A 265 -17.24 1.77 3.59
CA PRO A 265 -17.72 3.14 3.63
C PRO A 265 -16.59 4.14 3.48
N TYR A 266 -16.72 5.03 2.50
CA TYR A 266 -15.70 5.99 2.12
C TYR A 266 -16.26 7.41 2.08
N VAL A 267 -15.70 8.29 2.90
CA VAL A 267 -15.86 9.74 2.76
C VAL A 267 -14.58 10.32 2.21
N GLY A 268 -14.66 11.07 1.11
CA GLY A 268 -13.48 11.66 0.46
C GLY A 268 -13.58 13.17 0.32
N SER A 269 -12.44 13.83 0.18
CA SER A 269 -12.37 15.25 -0.21
C SER A 269 -11.12 15.55 -1.05
N VAL A 270 -10.89 16.84 -1.29
CA VAL A 270 -9.90 17.42 -2.21
C VAL A 270 -8.74 18.08 -1.47
N GLY A 271 -8.50 17.72 -0.21
CA GLY A 271 -7.53 18.39 0.63
C GLY A 271 -6.11 18.34 0.09
N ALA A 272 -5.45 19.50 0.10
CA ALA A 272 -4.11 19.72 -0.40
C ALA A 272 -3.91 19.36 -1.89
N LEU A 273 -4.97 19.36 -2.71
CA LEU A 273 -4.85 19.18 -4.17
C LEU A 273 -4.36 20.45 -4.91
N ASP A 274 -4.09 21.52 -4.17
CA ASP A 274 -3.45 22.75 -4.61
C ASP A 274 -1.92 22.65 -4.70
N MET A 275 -1.31 21.53 -4.32
CA MET A 275 0.15 21.40 -4.24
C MET A 275 0.71 20.08 -4.79
N VAL A 276 1.88 20.18 -5.43
CA VAL A 276 2.79 19.06 -5.75
C VAL A 276 4.04 19.21 -4.89
N ASN A 277 4.51 18.12 -4.29
CA ASN A 277 5.63 18.15 -3.36
C ASN A 277 6.96 17.87 -4.08
N PHE A 278 7.96 18.70 -3.80
CA PHE A 278 9.35 18.47 -4.18
C PHE A 278 10.27 18.59 -2.97
N TRP A 279 11.50 18.10 -3.12
CA TRP A 279 12.54 18.35 -2.13
C TRP A 279 13.03 19.80 -2.22
N ALA A 280 14.27 20.07 -1.79
CA ALA A 280 14.86 21.40 -1.84
C ALA A 280 14.77 22.00 -3.26
N PRO A 281 14.68 23.33 -3.42
CA PRO A 281 14.50 23.98 -4.72
C PRO A 281 15.43 23.50 -5.85
N PRO A 282 16.73 23.20 -5.62
CA PRO A 282 17.62 22.70 -6.67
C PRO A 282 17.25 21.33 -7.24
N THR A 283 16.39 20.57 -6.56
CA THR A 283 15.95 19.23 -7.00
C THR A 283 14.74 19.28 -7.94
N ILE A 284 14.11 20.44 -8.08
CA ILE A 284 12.88 20.59 -8.86
C ILE A 284 13.22 20.41 -10.35
N PRO A 285 12.51 19.52 -11.08
CA PRO A 285 12.73 19.32 -12.50
C PRO A 285 12.59 20.62 -13.31
N GLU A 286 13.51 20.86 -14.24
CA GLU A 286 13.59 22.06 -15.06
C GLU A 286 12.31 22.37 -15.87
N LYS A 287 11.53 21.33 -16.19
CA LYS A 287 10.22 21.48 -16.85
C LYS A 287 9.22 22.33 -16.04
N PHE A 288 9.44 22.49 -14.74
CA PHE A 288 8.63 23.30 -13.83
C PHE A 288 9.18 24.71 -13.59
N ARG A 289 10.15 25.16 -14.39
CA ARG A 289 10.65 26.53 -14.31
C ARG A 289 9.51 27.54 -14.48
N GLY A 290 9.48 28.55 -13.62
CA GLY A 290 8.49 29.63 -13.67
C GLY A 290 7.14 29.29 -13.02
N ARG A 291 7.01 28.12 -12.39
CA ARG A 291 5.86 27.78 -11.57
C ARG A 291 5.88 28.52 -10.23
N LEU A 292 4.71 28.64 -9.61
CA LEU A 292 4.57 29.23 -8.28
C LEU A 292 5.02 28.22 -7.23
N PHE A 293 6.08 28.56 -6.51
CA PHE A 293 6.65 27.73 -5.45
C PHE A 293 6.46 28.36 -4.07
N TYR A 294 6.30 27.50 -3.07
CA TYR A 294 6.30 27.86 -1.67
C TYR A 294 7.35 27.03 -0.94
N GLU A 295 8.39 27.68 -0.42
CA GLU A 295 9.44 27.04 0.36
C GLU A 295 8.92 26.75 1.76
N HIS A 296 8.41 25.53 1.97
CA HIS A 296 7.83 25.14 3.26
C HIS A 296 8.91 25.02 4.35
N ASN A 297 10.06 24.44 3.99
CA ASN A 297 11.25 24.37 4.83
C ASN A 297 12.49 24.15 3.93
N PRO A 298 13.74 24.16 4.45
CA PRO A 298 14.94 24.02 3.64
C PRO A 298 15.00 22.75 2.77
N ASN A 299 14.23 21.72 3.09
CA ASN A 299 14.20 20.44 2.40
C ASN A 299 12.95 20.22 1.55
N VAL A 300 11.90 21.03 1.69
CA VAL A 300 10.59 20.78 1.07
C VAL A 300 10.08 22.03 0.38
N THR A 301 9.77 21.90 -0.90
CA THR A 301 9.18 22.95 -1.73
C THR A 301 7.84 22.47 -2.27
N LEU A 302 6.80 23.28 -2.13
CA LEU A 302 5.47 23.01 -2.67
C LEU A 302 5.32 23.78 -3.98
N MET A 303 4.78 23.15 -5.01
CA MET A 303 4.45 23.79 -6.29
C MET A 303 2.94 23.89 -6.45
N ARG A 304 2.40 25.09 -6.66
CA ARG A 304 0.96 25.31 -6.85
C ARG A 304 0.49 24.63 -8.12
N THR A 305 -0.52 23.76 -8.02
CA THR A 305 -1.18 23.14 -9.19
C THR A 305 -1.92 24.19 -10.03
N THR A 306 -1.88 24.07 -11.35
CA THR A 306 -2.59 24.98 -12.27
C THR A 306 -4.05 24.55 -12.48
N VAL A 307 -4.84 25.40 -13.14
CA VAL A 307 -6.19 25.08 -13.62
C VAL A 307 -6.24 23.78 -14.46
N ASP A 308 -5.30 23.62 -15.39
CA ASP A 308 -5.25 22.43 -16.25
C ASP A 308 -4.88 21.16 -15.48
N GLU A 309 -3.95 21.28 -14.53
CA GLU A 309 -3.56 20.19 -13.65
C GLU A 309 -4.70 19.80 -12.70
N CYS A 310 -5.41 20.79 -12.13
CA CYS A 310 -6.60 20.60 -11.31
C CYS A 310 -7.72 19.86 -12.05
N ARG A 311 -7.92 20.17 -13.34
CA ARG A 311 -8.84 19.41 -14.20
C ARG A 311 -8.44 17.94 -14.30
N GLY A 312 -7.16 17.67 -14.58
CA GLY A 312 -6.63 16.31 -14.69
C GLY A 312 -6.73 15.54 -13.38
N ILE A 313 -6.42 16.18 -12.24
CA ILE A 313 -6.57 15.62 -10.90
C ILE A 313 -8.03 15.23 -10.64
N GLY A 314 -8.96 16.17 -10.86
CA GLY A 314 -10.37 15.93 -10.59
C GLY A 314 -10.96 14.81 -11.44
N GLU A 315 -10.60 14.76 -12.73
CA GLU A 315 -11.00 13.67 -13.63
C GLU A 315 -10.43 12.33 -13.20
N TRP A 316 -9.17 12.30 -12.73
CA TRP A 316 -8.52 11.09 -12.26
C TRP A 316 -9.20 10.53 -11.01
N ILE A 317 -9.43 11.37 -10.00
CA ILE A 317 -10.08 10.99 -8.73
C ILE A 317 -11.51 10.50 -9.00
N GLY A 318 -12.32 11.32 -9.68
CA GLY A 318 -13.72 10.95 -9.89
C GLY A 318 -13.87 9.69 -10.76
N THR A 319 -13.01 9.49 -11.76
CA THR A 319 -13.02 8.25 -12.57
C THR A 319 -12.71 7.00 -11.76
N ARG A 320 -11.80 7.08 -10.78
CA ARG A 320 -11.48 5.95 -9.88
C ARG A 320 -12.62 5.67 -8.91
N LEU A 321 -13.15 6.72 -8.27
CA LEU A 321 -14.27 6.59 -7.33
C LEU A 321 -15.57 6.13 -8.01
N ALA A 322 -15.76 6.43 -9.31
CA ALA A 322 -16.90 5.93 -10.08
C ALA A 322 -16.93 4.39 -10.21
N ARG A 323 -15.78 3.71 -10.00
CA ARG A 323 -15.65 2.24 -10.00
C ARG A 323 -15.93 1.63 -8.64
N CYS A 324 -16.07 2.43 -7.59
CA CYS A 324 -16.41 1.95 -6.26
C CYS A 324 -17.90 1.60 -6.18
N GLU A 325 -18.18 0.37 -5.76
CA GLU A 325 -19.54 -0.15 -5.59
C GLU A 325 -20.04 -0.05 -4.14
N GLY A 326 -19.12 0.16 -3.18
CA GLY A 326 -19.45 0.49 -1.80
C GLY A 326 -19.99 1.92 -1.65
N PRO A 327 -20.49 2.29 -0.46
CA PRO A 327 -21.04 3.62 -0.25
C PRO A 327 -19.92 4.67 -0.21
N VAL A 328 -20.07 5.69 -1.05
CA VAL A 328 -19.13 6.80 -1.23
C VAL A 328 -19.86 8.12 -1.00
N HIS A 329 -19.29 8.98 -0.17
CA HIS A 329 -19.73 10.37 -0.04
C HIS A 329 -18.55 11.31 -0.21
N PHE A 330 -18.54 12.06 -1.30
CA PHE A 330 -17.48 13.00 -1.62
C PHE A 330 -17.89 14.43 -1.24
N LEU A 331 -17.05 15.13 -0.48
CA LEU A 331 -17.32 16.47 0.02
C LEU A 331 -16.39 17.50 -0.64
N ILE A 332 -16.98 18.55 -1.19
CA ILE A 332 -16.28 19.65 -1.88
C ILE A 332 -16.32 20.91 -1.00
N PRO A 333 -15.18 21.41 -0.50
CA PRO A 333 -15.07 22.67 0.24
C PRO A 333 -14.91 23.85 -0.73
N GLU A 334 -15.99 24.62 -0.95
CA GLU A 334 -16.01 25.68 -1.98
C GLU A 334 -15.14 26.90 -1.69
N LYS A 335 -14.60 27.04 -0.47
CA LYS A 335 -13.76 28.21 -0.09
C LYS A 335 -12.27 27.91 -0.01
N GLY A 336 -11.85 26.72 -0.43
CA GLY A 336 -10.44 26.35 -0.55
C GLY A 336 -10.10 25.00 0.09
N VAL A 337 -9.00 24.42 -0.38
CA VAL A 337 -8.62 23.02 -0.16
C VAL A 337 -7.42 22.85 0.78
N SER A 338 -6.81 23.94 1.25
CA SER A 338 -5.62 23.87 2.11
C SER A 338 -5.42 25.17 2.90
N ALA A 339 -4.62 25.13 3.98
CA ALA A 339 -4.23 26.34 4.70
C ALA A 339 -3.46 27.39 3.86
N LEU A 340 -2.93 27.03 2.68
CA LEU A 340 -2.30 27.98 1.74
C LEU A 340 -3.30 28.52 0.70
N ASP A 341 -4.40 27.79 0.49
CA ASP A 341 -5.47 28.08 -0.45
C ASP A 341 -6.68 28.64 0.29
N ILE A 342 -6.52 29.88 0.73
CA ILE A 342 -7.51 30.68 1.45
C ILE A 342 -7.35 32.13 1.01
N GLU A 343 -8.41 32.95 1.04
CA GLU A 343 -8.32 34.35 0.60
C GLU A 343 -7.11 35.09 1.20
N GLY A 344 -6.23 35.61 0.33
CA GLY A 344 -4.97 36.27 0.70
C GLY A 344 -3.78 35.32 0.96
N GLY A 345 -4.00 34.01 0.89
CA GLY A 345 -2.99 32.95 1.01
C GLY A 345 -2.13 32.80 -0.24
N ALA A 346 -0.99 32.13 -0.09
CA ALA A 346 0.01 32.01 -1.16
C ALA A 346 -0.48 31.22 -2.38
N PHE A 347 -1.36 30.23 -2.17
CA PHE A 347 -1.87 29.32 -3.19
C PHE A 347 -3.35 29.56 -3.52
N PHE A 348 -3.92 30.67 -3.05
CA PHE A 348 -5.32 31.00 -3.30
C PHE A 348 -5.62 31.15 -4.80
N ASP A 349 -6.43 30.24 -5.33
CA ASP A 349 -6.85 30.26 -6.74
C ASP A 349 -8.26 29.67 -6.90
N PRO A 350 -9.31 30.49 -6.74
CA PRO A 350 -10.69 30.02 -6.84
C PRO A 350 -11.08 29.52 -8.24
N GLU A 351 -10.33 29.89 -9.29
CA GLU A 351 -10.56 29.38 -10.64
C GLU A 351 -10.06 27.93 -10.75
N ALA A 352 -8.85 27.65 -10.27
CA ALA A 352 -8.31 26.30 -10.22
C ALA A 352 -9.19 25.36 -9.39
N ASP A 353 -9.67 25.84 -8.24
CA ASP A 353 -10.55 25.10 -7.35
C ASP A 353 -11.89 24.77 -8.00
N ALA A 354 -12.55 25.75 -8.62
CA ALA A 354 -13.80 25.52 -9.33
C ALA A 354 -13.65 24.44 -10.42
N VAL A 355 -12.55 24.48 -11.17
CA VAL A 355 -12.26 23.48 -12.22
C VAL A 355 -11.99 22.09 -11.62
N LEU A 356 -11.29 22.00 -10.50
CA LEU A 356 -11.10 20.75 -9.77
C LEU A 356 -12.44 20.15 -9.34
N PHE A 357 -13.30 20.97 -8.72
CA PHE A 357 -14.59 20.54 -8.18
C PHE A 357 -15.52 20.02 -9.27
N ASP A 358 -15.65 20.77 -10.35
CA ASP A 358 -16.51 20.41 -11.48
C ASP A 358 -16.01 19.14 -12.19
N ALA A 359 -14.68 18.95 -12.28
CA ALA A 359 -14.08 17.75 -12.84
C ALA A 359 -14.38 16.50 -12.00
N VAL A 360 -14.27 16.58 -10.67
CA VAL A 360 -14.62 15.47 -9.77
C VAL A 360 -16.10 15.13 -9.87
N GLU A 361 -16.97 16.12 -9.71
CA GLU A 361 -18.43 15.93 -9.69
C GLU A 361 -18.95 15.32 -11.00
N ARG A 362 -18.41 15.78 -12.15
CA ARG A 362 -18.74 15.22 -13.46
C ARG A 362 -18.33 13.75 -13.59
N THR A 363 -17.15 13.38 -13.11
CA THR A 363 -16.54 12.07 -13.40
C THR A 363 -16.88 10.98 -12.40
N ILE A 364 -17.20 11.33 -11.14
CA ILE A 364 -17.64 10.37 -10.10
C ILE A 364 -18.99 9.73 -10.41
N LYS A 365 -19.79 10.35 -11.30
CA LYS A 365 -21.12 9.87 -11.75
C LYS A 365 -22.01 9.52 -10.56
N PRO A 366 -22.50 10.54 -9.83
CA PRO A 366 -23.32 10.35 -8.64
C PRO A 366 -24.51 9.43 -8.89
N ASN A 367 -24.82 8.59 -7.89
CA ASN A 367 -25.99 7.72 -7.88
C ASN A 367 -26.44 7.47 -6.43
N ALA A 368 -27.33 6.49 -6.20
CA ALA A 368 -27.81 6.19 -4.85
C ALA A 368 -26.71 5.82 -3.84
N ALA A 369 -25.63 5.17 -4.30
CA ALA A 369 -24.51 4.72 -3.47
C ALA A 369 -23.31 5.69 -3.49
N ARG A 370 -23.26 6.63 -4.43
CA ARG A 370 -22.18 7.63 -4.58
C ARG A 370 -22.75 9.04 -4.59
N ARG A 371 -22.51 9.78 -3.51
CA ARG A 371 -23.00 11.16 -3.35
C ARG A 371 -21.86 12.14 -3.46
N VAL A 372 -22.16 13.32 -4.01
CA VAL A 372 -21.28 14.49 -3.98
C VAL A 372 -22.03 15.60 -3.27
N THR A 373 -21.35 16.34 -2.40
CA THR A 373 -21.94 17.49 -1.72
C THR A 373 -20.96 18.64 -1.71
N ARG A 374 -21.36 19.74 -2.34
CA ARG A 374 -20.66 21.02 -2.24
C ARG A 374 -21.05 21.72 -0.95
N LEU A 375 -20.06 22.25 -0.24
CA LEU A 375 -20.21 22.92 1.04
C LEU A 375 -19.59 24.32 0.92
N PRO A 376 -20.30 25.40 1.25
CA PRO A 376 -19.79 26.78 1.18
C PRO A 376 -18.83 27.11 2.34
N LEU A 377 -17.84 26.24 2.51
CA LEU A 377 -16.91 26.15 3.63
C LEU A 377 -15.50 25.97 3.09
N HIS A 378 -14.52 26.42 3.86
CA HIS A 378 -13.12 26.06 3.65
C HIS A 378 -12.86 24.69 4.28
N ILE A 379 -11.91 23.91 3.75
CA ILE A 379 -11.67 22.54 4.23
C ILE A 379 -11.36 22.46 5.73
N ASN A 380 -10.73 23.51 6.28
CA ASN A 380 -10.35 23.60 7.69
C ASN A 380 -11.40 24.29 8.57
N ASP A 381 -12.56 24.66 8.03
CA ASP A 381 -13.67 25.15 8.85
C ASP A 381 -14.16 24.01 9.77
N PRO A 382 -14.42 24.25 11.07
CA PRO A 382 -14.96 23.24 11.97
C PRO A 382 -16.26 22.61 11.46
N GLU A 383 -17.08 23.37 10.74
CA GLU A 383 -18.32 22.94 10.11
C GLU A 383 -18.07 21.90 9.00
N PHE A 384 -16.95 21.98 8.29
CA PHE A 384 -16.59 21.00 7.27
C PHE A 384 -16.22 19.67 7.94
N ALA A 385 -15.45 19.70 9.03
CA ALA A 385 -15.15 18.52 9.83
C ALA A 385 -16.42 17.85 10.41
N LYS A 386 -17.39 18.65 10.88
CA LYS A 386 -18.70 18.14 11.33
C LYS A 386 -19.45 17.48 10.17
N ALA A 387 -19.46 18.10 8.99
CA ALA A 387 -20.11 17.54 7.80
C ALA A 387 -19.47 16.23 7.35
N ALA A 388 -18.13 16.12 7.36
CA ALA A 388 -17.40 14.89 7.06
C ALA A 388 -17.72 13.76 8.05
N THR A 389 -17.78 14.09 9.34
CA THR A 389 -18.16 13.14 10.39
C THR A 389 -19.60 12.64 10.19
N ALA A 390 -20.54 13.56 9.97
CA ALA A 390 -21.95 13.22 9.74
C ALA A 390 -22.15 12.39 8.47
N ALA A 391 -21.45 12.74 7.39
CA ALA A 391 -21.45 11.99 6.14
C ALA A 391 -20.98 10.54 6.37
N PHE A 392 -19.89 10.35 7.12
CA PHE A 392 -19.37 9.03 7.42
C PHE A 392 -20.38 8.19 8.22
N LEU A 393 -20.93 8.75 9.29
CA LEU A 393 -21.92 8.06 10.13
C LEU A 393 -23.21 7.72 9.38
N ASP A 394 -23.60 8.51 8.36
CA ASP A 394 -24.77 8.20 7.52
C ASP A 394 -24.55 6.93 6.68
N ILE A 395 -23.34 6.74 6.17
CA ILE A 395 -23.01 5.65 5.23
C ILE A 395 -22.38 4.41 5.87
N ALA A 396 -21.88 4.52 7.11
CA ALA A 396 -21.22 3.43 7.84
C ALA A 396 -22.19 2.49 8.60
N ARG A 397 -23.46 2.45 8.19
CA ARG A 397 -24.54 1.71 8.87
C ARG A 397 -24.45 0.20 8.70
#